data_AF-A0AA84ZQF4-F1
#
_entry.id   AF-A0AA84ZQF4-F1
#
_cell.length_a   1.000
_cell.length_b   1.000
_cell.length_c   1.000
_cell.angle_alpha   90.00
_cell.angle_beta   90.00
_cell.angle_gamma   90.00
#
_symmetry.space_group_name_H-M   'P 1'
#
loop_
_entity.id
_entity.type
_entity.pdbx_description
1 polymer ?
#
loop_
_entity_poly.entity_id
_entity_poly.type
_entity_poly.pdbx_seq_one_letter_code
_entity_poly.pdbx_strand_id
1 'polypeptide(L)'
;MKSLQNFDAFAKPLKDFRIKTLSGALVSIISSLIIGILFTSELLSFTRTRSKQEIIVDVNRGEKMSIYLDITLNFIPCRFLSLDTMDTTGAQQLNVMHEVYKTSVSVDGTPLSDSVRHAVNDASAIATTRDPNYCGSCYGAESPSRKCCNTCEEVQMAYNEMRWVLVNISAFEQCRKENWNEIKQKIGNEGCRIHGNLTVNRVGGAFHIAPGHSYTENHAHFHSFQSLGPVQFNVSHSIGELRFGDSYPGQVNPLDGTKMAVQPHSQMFIYYLKLVPTMYTGINRNESTVITNQYSATWHSKGTPLSGDGQGLPGIFFNYEIAPLLVKITEEKNFLSFSSVQQNCLDVCVEDSDFGVS
;
A
#
# COMPACT_ATOMS: atom_id res chain seq x y z
N MET A 1 40.44 -18.54 -37.90
CA MET A 1 41.25 -17.42 -37.34
C MET A 1 42.04 -16.61 -38.41
N LYS A 2 41.70 -16.63 -39.71
CA LYS A 2 42.36 -15.78 -40.73
C LYS A 2 41.66 -14.44 -40.99
N SER A 3 40.40 -14.28 -40.57
CA SER A 3 39.61 -13.05 -40.82
C SER A 3 39.89 -11.90 -39.84
N LEU A 4 40.55 -12.18 -38.72
CA LEU A 4 40.90 -11.16 -37.70
C LEU A 4 42.25 -10.48 -37.97
N GLN A 5 43.02 -10.96 -38.95
CA GLN A 5 44.33 -10.37 -39.29
C GLN A 5 44.22 -9.00 -39.99
N ASN A 6 43.03 -8.64 -40.49
CA ASN A 6 42.79 -7.37 -41.15
C ASN A 6 42.39 -6.23 -40.19
N PHE A 7 42.22 -6.53 -38.90
CA PHE A 7 41.90 -5.55 -37.85
C PHE A 7 43.13 -5.15 -37.00
N ASP A 8 44.30 -5.67 -37.35
CA ASP A 8 45.56 -5.43 -36.64
C ASP A 8 46.26 -4.21 -37.26
N ALA A 9 46.03 -3.03 -36.69
CA ALA A 9 46.48 -1.74 -37.24
C ALA A 9 47.98 -1.44 -37.04
N PHE A 10 48.73 -2.34 -36.39
CA PHE A 10 50.13 -2.09 -36.01
C PHE A 10 51.12 -2.96 -36.80
N ALA A 11 52.23 -2.36 -37.22
CA ALA A 11 53.30 -3.06 -37.94
C ALA A 11 53.97 -4.10 -37.04
N LYS A 12 53.97 -5.37 -37.46
CA LYS A 12 54.57 -6.46 -36.68
C LYS A 12 56.09 -6.36 -36.74
N PRO A 13 56.80 -6.36 -35.59
CA PRO A 13 58.25 -6.35 -35.58
C PRO A 13 58.83 -7.63 -36.22
N LEU A 14 60.05 -7.51 -36.76
CA LEU A 14 60.78 -8.59 -37.43
C LEU A 14 60.96 -9.78 -36.47
N LYS A 15 60.80 -11.00 -37.00
CA LYS A 15 60.76 -12.25 -36.21
C LYS A 15 62.04 -12.51 -35.39
N ASP A 16 63.18 -11.94 -35.80
CA ASP A 16 64.49 -12.14 -35.17
C ASP A 16 64.65 -11.42 -33.82
N PHE A 17 63.78 -10.46 -33.50
CA PHE A 17 63.77 -9.76 -32.20
C PHE A 17 62.69 -10.29 -31.24
N ARG A 18 62.05 -11.43 -31.57
CA ARG A 18 60.91 -11.96 -30.82
C ARG A 18 61.30 -13.20 -30.03
N ILE A 19 61.81 -13.01 -28.81
CA ILE A 19 62.05 -14.11 -27.88
C ILE A 19 60.72 -14.51 -27.22
N LYS A 20 60.23 -15.72 -27.51
CA LYS A 20 59.02 -16.25 -26.88
C LYS A 20 59.37 -16.87 -25.53
N THR A 21 58.96 -16.25 -24.44
CA THR A 21 59.15 -16.79 -23.08
C THR A 21 57.83 -17.35 -22.54
N LEU A 22 57.92 -18.48 -21.83
CA LEU A 22 56.77 -19.11 -21.15
C LEU A 22 56.20 -18.22 -20.04
N SER A 23 57.07 -17.48 -19.36
CA SER A 23 56.69 -16.48 -18.34
C SER A 23 55.91 -15.30 -18.94
N GLY A 24 56.34 -14.78 -20.09
CA GLY A 24 55.64 -13.70 -20.79
C GLY A 24 54.22 -14.11 -21.22
N ALA A 25 54.06 -15.34 -21.72
CA ALA A 25 52.73 -15.86 -22.08
C ALA A 25 51.80 -16.00 -20.86
N LEU A 26 52.31 -16.43 -19.70
CA LEU A 26 51.54 -16.52 -18.46
C LEU A 26 51.08 -15.13 -17.98
N VAL A 27 51.99 -14.15 -17.99
CA VAL A 27 51.69 -12.76 -17.61
C VAL A 27 50.62 -12.17 -18.53
N SER A 28 50.74 -12.32 -19.85
CA SER A 28 49.74 -11.79 -20.79
C SER A 28 48.35 -12.43 -20.61
N ILE A 29 48.26 -13.72 -20.27
CA ILE A 29 46.98 -14.39 -20.00
C ILE A 29 46.34 -13.83 -18.72
N ILE A 30 47.13 -13.67 -17.66
CA ILE A 30 46.65 -13.12 -16.38
C ILE A 30 46.20 -11.66 -16.57
N SER A 31 47.00 -10.83 -17.24
CA SER A 31 46.66 -9.44 -17.53
C SER A 31 45.38 -9.34 -18.39
N SER A 32 45.24 -10.18 -19.42
CA SER A 32 44.02 -10.20 -20.25
C SER A 32 42.78 -10.60 -19.46
N LEU A 33 42.90 -11.56 -18.53
CA LEU A 33 41.81 -11.97 -17.65
C LEU A 33 41.38 -10.83 -16.72
N ILE A 34 42.34 -10.13 -16.11
CA ILE A 34 42.08 -8.98 -15.23
C ILE A 34 41.39 -7.85 -16.01
N ILE A 35 41.88 -7.52 -17.20
CA ILE A 35 41.27 -6.51 -18.08
C ILE A 35 39.83 -6.90 -18.43
N GLY A 36 39.57 -8.18 -18.74
CA GLY A 36 38.21 -8.67 -19.01
C GLY A 36 37.26 -8.54 -17.81
N ILE A 37 37.74 -8.83 -16.59
CA ILE A 37 36.98 -8.66 -15.36
C ILE A 37 36.69 -7.19 -15.08
N LEU A 38 37.68 -6.31 -15.23
CA LEU A 38 37.51 -4.87 -15.01
C LEU A 38 36.56 -4.26 -16.04
N PHE A 39 36.71 -4.64 -17.32
CA PHE A 39 35.81 -4.18 -18.39
C PHE A 39 34.37 -4.61 -18.15
N THR A 40 34.14 -5.88 -17.79
CA THR A 40 32.77 -6.38 -17.51
C THR A 40 32.18 -5.71 -16.28
N SER A 41 32.96 -5.53 -15.21
CA SER A 41 32.53 -4.79 -14.02
C SER A 41 32.12 -3.36 -14.34
N GLU A 42 32.91 -2.65 -15.15
CA GLU A 42 32.64 -1.27 -15.53
C GLU A 42 31.50 -1.13 -16.53
N LEU A 43 31.37 -2.08 -17.46
CA LEU A 43 30.21 -2.13 -18.35
C LEU A 43 28.93 -2.31 -17.54
N LEU A 44 28.94 -3.20 -16.55
CA LEU A 44 27.80 -3.37 -15.63
C LEU A 44 27.54 -2.10 -14.81
N SER A 45 28.58 -1.45 -14.29
CA SER A 45 28.49 -0.18 -13.55
C SER A 45 27.93 0.97 -14.39
N PHE A 46 28.34 1.06 -15.66
CA PHE A 46 27.87 2.04 -16.62
C PHE A 46 26.40 1.82 -17.00
N THR A 47 25.98 0.55 -17.13
CA THR A 47 24.57 0.22 -17.36
C THR A 47 23.69 0.41 -16.13
N ARG A 48 24.28 0.60 -14.93
CA ARG A 48 23.54 0.81 -13.69
C ARG A 48 23.13 2.28 -13.55
N THR A 49 21.84 2.50 -13.35
CA THR A 49 21.28 3.82 -13.03
C THR A 49 21.62 4.23 -11.61
N ARG A 50 21.93 5.51 -11.39
CA ARG A 50 22.10 6.10 -10.06
C ARG A 50 21.00 7.09 -9.77
N SER A 51 20.38 6.97 -8.61
CA SER A 51 19.39 7.93 -8.12
C SER A 51 20.09 9.02 -7.32
N LYS A 52 19.92 10.28 -7.73
CA LYS A 52 20.32 11.46 -6.96
C LYS A 52 19.13 11.92 -6.13
N GLN A 53 19.33 12.12 -4.83
CA GLN A 53 18.31 12.59 -3.90
C GLN A 53 18.64 13.99 -3.41
N GLU A 54 17.67 14.90 -3.51
CA GLU A 54 17.77 16.28 -3.02
C GLU A 54 16.56 16.57 -2.13
N ILE A 55 16.76 17.35 -1.06
CA ILE A 55 15.69 17.75 -0.15
C ILE A 55 15.37 19.21 -0.41
N ILE A 56 14.11 19.50 -0.71
CA ILE A 56 13.59 20.84 -0.94
C ILE A 56 12.35 21.09 -0.08
N VAL A 57 11.88 22.33 -0.01
CA VAL A 57 10.66 22.68 0.71
C VAL A 57 9.45 22.37 -0.17
N ASP A 58 8.41 21.75 0.40
CA ASP A 58 7.16 21.50 -0.32
C ASP A 58 6.32 22.80 -0.39
N VAL A 59 6.15 23.33 -1.59
CA VAL A 59 5.40 24.57 -1.85
C VAL A 59 3.97 24.26 -2.36
N ASN A 60 3.70 23.03 -2.79
CA ASN A 60 2.41 22.64 -3.35
C ASN A 60 1.44 22.25 -2.24
N ARG A 61 0.47 23.12 -1.95
CA ARG A 61 -0.59 22.91 -0.96
C ARG A 61 -1.97 22.85 -1.64
N GLY A 62 -2.85 21.99 -1.13
CA GLY A 62 -4.28 22.02 -1.48
C GLY A 62 -4.76 21.02 -2.54
N GLU A 63 -3.89 20.12 -3.00
CA GLU A 63 -4.31 19.02 -3.89
C GLU A 63 -4.95 17.87 -3.09
N LYS A 64 -5.68 16.99 -3.77
CA LYS A 64 -6.13 15.72 -3.20
C LYS A 64 -5.02 14.68 -3.35
N MET A 65 -5.00 13.71 -2.44
CA MET A 65 -4.08 12.58 -2.45
C MET A 65 -4.89 11.28 -2.49
N SER A 66 -4.44 10.31 -3.28
CA SER A 66 -4.99 8.95 -3.27
C SER A 66 -4.21 8.07 -2.30
N ILE A 67 -4.92 7.32 -1.47
CA ILE A 67 -4.37 6.28 -0.60
C ILE A 67 -4.81 4.95 -1.19
N TYR A 68 -3.87 4.15 -1.70
CA TYR A 68 -4.18 2.77 -2.08
C TYR A 68 -3.99 1.88 -0.87
N LEU A 69 -4.99 1.08 -0.56
CA LEU A 69 -4.99 0.14 0.55
C LEU A 69 -5.40 -1.24 0.04
N ASP A 70 -4.75 -2.27 0.56
CA ASP A 70 -5.14 -3.67 0.44
C ASP A 70 -4.90 -4.34 1.79
N ILE A 71 -5.97 -4.42 2.59
CA ILE A 71 -5.93 -4.84 3.98
C ILE A 71 -6.97 -5.94 4.21
N THR A 72 -6.55 -7.03 4.82
CA THR A 72 -7.42 -8.16 5.14
C THR A 72 -7.55 -8.34 6.64
N LEU A 73 -8.78 -8.30 7.17
CA LEU A 73 -9.11 -8.72 8.53
C LEU A 73 -9.60 -10.17 8.50
N ASN A 74 -8.92 -11.08 9.21
CA ASN A 74 -9.08 -12.52 9.00
C ASN A 74 -10.35 -13.13 9.65
N PHE A 75 -10.95 -12.44 10.62
CA PHE A 75 -11.97 -13.03 11.49
C PHE A 75 -13.25 -12.19 11.60
N ILE A 76 -13.39 -11.15 10.77
CA ILE A 76 -14.54 -10.26 10.78
C ILE A 76 -15.14 -10.18 9.37
N PRO A 77 -16.40 -10.59 9.17
CA PRO A 77 -17.08 -10.49 7.88
C PRO A 77 -17.21 -9.04 7.40
N CYS A 78 -17.20 -8.83 6.09
CA CYS A 78 -17.23 -7.50 5.47
C CYS A 78 -18.43 -6.64 5.88
N ARG A 79 -19.57 -7.28 6.13
CA ARG A 79 -20.82 -6.61 6.49
C ARG A 79 -20.75 -5.90 7.85
N PHE A 80 -19.85 -6.32 8.72
CA PHE A 80 -19.69 -5.73 10.04
C PHE A 80 -18.59 -4.67 10.08
N LEU A 81 -17.79 -4.51 9.02
CA LEU A 81 -16.68 -3.56 9.00
C LEU A 81 -17.08 -2.28 8.30
N SER A 82 -16.76 -1.15 8.90
CA SER A 82 -16.83 0.18 8.28
C SER A 82 -15.41 0.69 8.02
N LEU A 83 -15.24 1.45 6.93
CA LEU A 83 -14.02 2.19 6.61
C LEU A 83 -14.37 3.67 6.66
N ASP A 84 -13.83 4.40 7.62
CA ASP A 84 -14.08 5.84 7.76
C ASP A 84 -12.79 6.62 7.68
N THR A 85 -12.91 7.89 7.29
CA THR A 85 -11.80 8.83 7.19
C THR A 85 -12.14 10.14 7.87
N MET A 86 -11.13 10.78 8.45
CA MET A 86 -11.23 12.09 9.07
C MET A 86 -9.92 12.84 8.86
N ASP A 87 -9.97 14.07 8.37
CA ASP A 87 -8.79 14.92 8.28
C ASP A 87 -8.72 15.96 9.40
N THR A 88 -7.57 16.63 9.51
CA THR A 88 -7.35 17.70 10.50
C THR A 88 -8.21 18.95 10.26
N THR A 89 -8.82 19.09 9.08
CA THR A 89 -9.79 20.16 8.79
C THR A 89 -11.20 19.82 9.29
N GLY A 90 -11.39 18.60 9.79
CA GLY A 90 -12.69 18.09 10.24
C GLY A 90 -13.55 17.52 9.12
N ALA A 91 -13.03 17.43 7.89
CA ALA A 91 -13.75 16.76 6.82
C ALA A 91 -13.77 15.26 7.08
N GLN A 92 -14.96 14.69 7.12
CA GLN A 92 -15.20 13.27 7.37
C GLN A 92 -15.84 12.64 6.15
N GLN A 93 -15.37 11.44 5.79
CA GLN A 93 -16.10 10.56 4.88
C GLN A 93 -16.36 9.27 5.65
N LEU A 94 -17.62 9.06 6.01
CA LEU A 94 -18.10 7.85 6.68
C LEU A 94 -18.39 6.78 5.66
N ASN A 95 -18.03 5.54 5.99
CA ASN A 95 -18.25 4.38 5.13
C ASN A 95 -17.88 4.71 3.68
N VAL A 96 -16.59 4.88 3.38
CA VAL A 96 -16.12 5.31 2.05
C VAL A 96 -16.33 4.20 0.99
N MET A 97 -17.23 4.44 0.05
CA MET A 97 -17.67 3.42 -0.95
C MET A 97 -17.13 3.64 -2.36
N HIS A 98 -16.57 4.82 -2.66
CA HIS A 98 -16.07 5.14 -3.99
C HIS A 98 -14.66 4.56 -4.16
N GLU A 99 -14.47 3.71 -5.18
CA GLU A 99 -13.17 3.09 -5.54
C GLU A 99 -12.56 2.13 -4.49
N VAL A 100 -13.30 1.79 -3.43
CA VAL A 100 -12.94 0.78 -2.43
C VAL A 100 -13.91 -0.39 -2.51
N TYR A 101 -13.38 -1.61 -2.46
CA TYR A 101 -14.14 -2.86 -2.57
C TYR A 101 -13.92 -3.74 -1.35
N LYS A 102 -14.98 -4.44 -0.94
CA LYS A 102 -14.94 -5.43 0.14
C LYS A 102 -15.19 -6.82 -0.44
N THR A 103 -14.29 -7.76 -0.13
CA THR A 103 -14.37 -9.15 -0.59
C THR A 103 -14.34 -10.08 0.61
N SER A 104 -15.35 -10.93 0.74
CA SER A 104 -15.38 -12.00 1.74
C SER A 104 -14.25 -13.00 1.50
N VAL A 105 -13.49 -13.30 2.56
CA VAL A 105 -12.35 -14.23 2.51
C VAL A 105 -12.46 -15.26 3.62
N SER A 106 -11.84 -16.42 3.40
CA SER A 106 -11.57 -17.39 4.46
C SER A 106 -10.61 -16.79 5.51
N VAL A 107 -10.50 -17.46 6.66
CA VAL A 107 -9.55 -17.10 7.73
C VAL A 107 -8.11 -17.03 7.22
N ASP A 108 -7.73 -17.84 6.23
CA ASP A 108 -6.40 -17.84 5.63
C ASP A 108 -6.16 -16.68 4.63
N GLY A 109 -7.19 -15.88 4.35
CA GLY A 109 -7.14 -14.77 3.39
C GLY A 109 -7.46 -15.15 1.94
N THR A 110 -7.89 -16.39 1.68
CA THR A 110 -8.32 -16.83 0.35
C THR A 110 -9.73 -16.33 0.03
N PRO A 111 -10.01 -15.79 -1.17
CA PRO A 111 -11.36 -15.39 -1.57
C PRO A 111 -12.33 -16.57 -1.54
N LEU A 112 -13.52 -16.39 -0.95
CA LEU A 112 -14.56 -17.42 -0.95
C LEU A 112 -15.20 -17.55 -2.35
N SER A 113 -15.63 -18.75 -2.75
CA SER A 113 -16.21 -19.01 -4.09
C SER A 113 -17.47 -18.19 -4.37
N ASP A 114 -18.23 -17.84 -3.32
CA ASP A 114 -19.42 -16.98 -3.39
C ASP A 114 -19.08 -15.50 -3.15
N SER A 115 -17.80 -15.12 -3.22
CA SER A 115 -17.37 -13.72 -3.02
C SER A 115 -17.78 -12.86 -4.21
N VAL A 116 -19.01 -12.37 -4.17
CA VAL A 116 -19.43 -11.26 -5.03
C VAL A 116 -18.54 -10.06 -4.68
N ARG A 117 -17.98 -9.38 -5.70
CA ARG A 117 -17.31 -8.09 -5.50
C ARG A 117 -18.37 -7.08 -5.14
N HIS A 118 -18.59 -6.90 -3.85
CA HIS A 118 -19.51 -5.87 -3.38
C HIS A 118 -18.74 -4.54 -3.55
N ALA A 119 -19.13 -3.74 -4.55
CA ALA A 119 -19.08 -2.30 -4.35
C ALA A 119 -19.86 -2.08 -3.06
N VAL A 120 -19.37 -1.26 -2.15
CA VAL A 120 -19.81 -1.36 -0.75
C VAL A 120 -21.28 -0.96 -0.51
N ASN A 121 -22.02 -0.63 -1.58
CA ASN A 121 -23.47 -0.54 -1.66
C ASN A 121 -24.22 -1.86 -1.88
N ASP A 122 -23.56 -3.01 -1.87
CA ASP A 122 -24.23 -4.25 -2.26
C ASP A 122 -25.04 -4.89 -1.11
N ALA A 123 -25.93 -4.07 -0.53
CA ALA A 123 -27.26 -4.53 -0.14
C ALA A 123 -28.12 -4.90 -1.39
N SER A 124 -27.54 -4.85 -2.59
CA SER A 124 -28.22 -4.85 -3.88
C SER A 124 -28.44 -6.23 -4.50
N ALA A 125 -27.72 -7.28 -4.05
CA ALA A 125 -28.04 -8.65 -4.44
C ALA A 125 -29.43 -9.08 -3.92
N ILE A 126 -29.95 -8.44 -2.87
CA ILE A 126 -31.32 -8.65 -2.36
C ILE A 126 -32.25 -7.48 -2.71
N ALA A 127 -31.75 -6.24 -2.81
CA ALA A 127 -32.56 -5.10 -3.25
C ALA A 127 -33.02 -5.20 -4.73
N THR A 128 -32.31 -5.95 -5.58
CA THR A 128 -32.73 -6.23 -6.97
C THR A 128 -34.01 -7.06 -7.10
N THR A 129 -34.57 -7.58 -6.01
CA THR A 129 -35.86 -8.29 -5.99
C THR A 129 -37.03 -7.46 -5.44
N ARG A 130 -36.81 -6.21 -5.01
CA ARG A 130 -37.85 -5.36 -4.43
C ARG A 130 -38.41 -4.40 -5.49
N ASP A 131 -39.72 -4.17 -5.43
CA ASP A 131 -40.44 -3.21 -6.29
C ASP A 131 -39.81 -1.81 -6.14
N PRO A 132 -39.64 -1.03 -7.23
CA PRO A 132 -39.17 0.36 -7.17
C PRO A 132 -39.95 1.26 -6.19
N ASN A 133 -41.21 0.94 -5.89
CA ASN A 133 -42.06 1.65 -4.94
C ASN A 133 -42.08 1.03 -3.53
N TYR A 134 -41.19 0.07 -3.24
CA TYR A 134 -41.12 -0.55 -1.93
C TYR A 134 -40.63 0.45 -0.87
N CYS A 135 -41.46 0.68 0.14
CA CYS A 135 -41.15 1.44 1.33
C CYS A 135 -41.36 0.53 2.54
N GLY A 136 -40.26 -0.01 3.09
CA GLY A 136 -40.32 -0.84 4.29
C GLY A 136 -40.57 -0.01 5.56
N SER A 137 -41.22 -0.63 6.55
CA SER A 137 -41.45 0.01 7.85
C SER A 137 -40.15 0.20 8.63
N CYS A 138 -39.99 1.35 9.30
CA CYS A 138 -38.94 1.58 10.29
C CYS A 138 -39.43 1.22 11.72
N TYR A 139 -40.58 0.56 11.85
CA TYR A 139 -41.13 0.08 13.12
C TYR A 139 -41.30 1.18 14.18
N GLY A 140 -41.71 2.38 13.75
CA GLY A 140 -41.91 3.54 14.62
C GLY A 140 -40.68 4.43 14.79
N ALA A 141 -39.55 4.08 14.16
CA ALA A 141 -38.33 4.87 14.15
C ALA A 141 -38.19 5.78 12.90
N GLU A 142 -39.30 6.07 12.20
CA GLU A 142 -39.29 6.99 11.07
C GLU A 142 -38.89 8.41 11.50
N SER A 143 -38.07 9.09 10.70
CA SER A 143 -37.63 10.47 10.94
C SER A 143 -37.95 11.37 9.71
N PRO A 144 -37.88 12.71 9.84
CA PRO A 144 -38.07 13.60 8.70
C PRO A 144 -37.11 13.31 7.53
N SER A 145 -35.91 12.80 7.83
CA SER A 145 -34.89 12.40 6.86
C SER A 145 -35.04 10.95 6.39
N ARG A 146 -35.54 10.03 7.22
CA ARG A 146 -35.73 8.60 6.87
C ARG A 146 -37.18 8.18 7.07
N LYS A 147 -37.97 8.23 5.99
CA LYS A 147 -39.39 7.85 5.98
C LYS A 147 -39.64 6.35 5.83
N CYS A 148 -38.70 5.63 5.24
CA CYS A 148 -38.79 4.20 4.96
C CYS A 148 -37.46 3.53 5.31
N CYS A 149 -37.52 2.26 5.69
CA CYS A 149 -36.36 1.43 5.96
C CYS A 149 -36.43 0.19 5.08
N ASN A 150 -35.61 0.16 4.04
CA ASN A 150 -35.64 -0.90 3.03
C ASN A 150 -34.67 -2.02 3.34
N THR A 151 -33.54 -1.72 3.97
CA THR A 151 -32.50 -2.69 4.32
C THR A 151 -32.43 -2.93 5.83
N CYS A 152 -31.82 -4.03 6.26
CA CYS A 152 -31.59 -4.26 7.69
C CYS A 152 -30.70 -3.18 8.30
N GLU A 153 -29.73 -2.66 7.52
CA GLU A 153 -28.86 -1.56 7.93
C GLU A 153 -29.66 -0.28 8.18
N GLU A 154 -30.59 0.09 7.29
CA GLU A 154 -31.45 1.26 7.48
C GLU A 154 -32.33 1.16 8.74
N VAL A 155 -32.86 -0.03 9.05
CA VAL A 155 -33.61 -0.27 10.30
C VAL A 155 -32.71 -0.04 11.52
N GLN A 156 -31.48 -0.57 11.49
CA GLN A 156 -30.52 -0.38 12.58
C GLN A 156 -30.13 1.08 12.75
N MET A 157 -29.90 1.81 11.66
CA MET A 157 -29.61 3.24 11.69
C MET A 157 -30.78 4.04 12.28
N ALA A 158 -32.02 3.75 11.88
CA ALA A 158 -33.21 4.42 12.40
C ALA A 158 -33.34 4.23 13.92
N TYR A 159 -33.12 3.02 14.41
CA TYR A 159 -33.17 2.73 15.85
C TYR A 159 -32.02 3.39 16.62
N ASN A 160 -30.81 3.43 16.05
CA ASN A 160 -29.68 4.14 16.64
C ASN A 160 -29.96 5.64 16.75
N GLU A 161 -30.55 6.27 15.72
CA GLU A 161 -30.94 7.70 15.74
C GLU A 161 -31.97 7.99 16.85
N MET A 162 -32.92 7.08 17.07
CA MET A 162 -33.90 7.19 18.15
C MET A 162 -33.34 6.79 19.53
N ARG A 163 -32.09 6.30 19.60
CA ARG A 163 -31.44 5.74 20.79
C ARG A 163 -32.21 4.57 21.41
N TRP A 164 -32.92 3.80 20.58
CA TRP A 164 -33.66 2.63 21.00
C TRP A 164 -32.76 1.40 21.08
N VAL A 165 -33.12 0.43 21.92
CA VAL A 165 -32.35 -0.82 22.05
C VAL A 165 -32.91 -1.90 21.13
N LEU A 166 -32.09 -2.36 20.20
CA LEU A 166 -32.38 -3.52 19.35
C LEU A 166 -32.21 -4.82 20.16
N VAL A 167 -33.30 -5.30 20.77
CA VAL A 167 -33.29 -6.55 21.58
C VAL A 167 -33.37 -7.80 20.70
N ASN A 168 -34.22 -7.79 19.66
CA ASN A 168 -34.40 -8.92 18.76
C ASN A 168 -34.34 -8.45 17.30
N ILE A 169 -33.17 -8.58 16.68
CA ILE A 169 -32.96 -8.14 15.30
C ILE A 169 -33.72 -8.98 14.28
N SER A 170 -34.11 -10.21 14.64
CA SER A 170 -34.90 -11.10 13.77
C SER A 170 -36.38 -10.72 13.72
N ALA A 171 -36.83 -9.82 14.60
CA ALA A 171 -38.19 -9.28 14.56
C ALA A 171 -38.43 -8.42 13.30
N PHE A 172 -37.37 -7.89 12.71
CA PHE A 172 -37.43 -7.04 11.53
C PHE A 172 -37.39 -7.88 10.25
N GLU A 173 -38.36 -7.66 9.37
CA GLU A 173 -38.52 -8.40 8.11
C GLU A 173 -37.26 -8.26 7.23
N GLN A 174 -36.72 -7.04 7.16
CA GLN A 174 -35.53 -6.70 6.39
C GLN A 174 -34.33 -7.55 6.85
N CYS A 175 -34.10 -7.62 8.17
CA CYS A 175 -33.00 -8.39 8.76
C CYS A 175 -33.18 -9.89 8.63
N ARG A 176 -34.42 -10.40 8.72
CA ARG A 176 -34.73 -11.81 8.51
C ARG A 176 -34.53 -12.23 7.06
N LYS A 177 -34.99 -11.43 6.10
CA LYS A 177 -34.82 -11.68 4.65
C LYS A 177 -33.36 -11.62 4.22
N GLU A 178 -32.57 -10.80 4.88
CA GLU A 178 -31.13 -10.64 4.62
C GLU A 178 -30.27 -11.62 5.44
N ASN A 179 -30.88 -12.62 6.08
CA ASN A 179 -30.23 -13.67 6.87
C ASN A 179 -29.20 -13.16 7.89
N TRP A 180 -29.50 -12.08 8.59
CA TRP A 180 -28.56 -11.41 9.50
C TRP A 180 -27.97 -12.35 10.57
N ASN A 181 -28.77 -13.26 11.11
CA ASN A 181 -28.29 -14.23 12.12
C ASN A 181 -27.23 -15.18 11.56
N GLU A 182 -27.40 -15.65 10.33
CA GLU A 182 -26.43 -16.52 9.66
C GLU A 182 -25.12 -15.76 9.45
N ILE A 183 -25.19 -14.51 9.00
CA ILE A 183 -24.02 -13.64 8.81
C ILE A 183 -23.30 -13.42 10.15
N LYS A 184 -24.04 -13.24 11.25
CA LYS A 184 -23.46 -13.10 12.60
C LYS A 184 -22.72 -14.36 13.05
N GLN A 185 -23.19 -15.56 12.71
CA GLN A 185 -22.51 -16.82 13.02
C GLN A 185 -21.18 -16.99 12.27
N LYS A 186 -20.95 -16.22 11.20
CA LYS A 186 -19.69 -16.24 10.45
C LYS A 186 -18.56 -15.45 11.13
N ILE A 187 -18.86 -14.64 12.16
CA ILE A 187 -17.82 -13.94 12.93
C ILE A 187 -16.88 -14.98 13.53
N GLY A 188 -15.57 -14.79 13.32
CA GLY A 188 -14.53 -15.75 13.73
C GLY A 188 -14.23 -16.86 12.72
N ASN A 189 -15.09 -17.05 11.71
CA ASN A 189 -14.94 -18.10 10.68
C ASN A 189 -14.77 -17.54 9.26
N GLU A 190 -15.05 -16.25 9.08
CA GLU A 190 -14.90 -15.51 7.82
C GLU A 190 -14.21 -14.17 8.10
N GLY A 191 -13.41 -13.73 7.13
CA GLY A 191 -12.74 -12.44 7.11
C GLY A 191 -13.21 -11.53 5.98
N CYS A 192 -12.62 -10.35 5.92
CA CYS A 192 -12.87 -9.37 4.88
C CYS A 192 -11.56 -8.79 4.35
N ARG A 193 -11.40 -8.80 3.02
CA ARG A 193 -10.38 -8.04 2.31
C ARG A 193 -10.97 -6.73 1.80
N ILE A 194 -10.43 -5.63 2.29
CA ILE A 194 -10.78 -4.27 1.88
C ILE A 194 -9.64 -3.75 1.01
N HIS A 195 -9.93 -3.43 -0.25
CA HIS A 195 -8.91 -2.96 -1.18
C HIS A 195 -9.43 -1.92 -2.16
N GLY A 196 -8.57 -0.98 -2.56
CA GLY A 196 -8.90 0.06 -3.52
C GLY A 196 -8.24 1.40 -3.24
N ASN A 197 -8.73 2.44 -3.91
CA ASN A 197 -8.23 3.80 -3.79
C ASN A 197 -9.15 4.65 -2.93
N LEU A 198 -8.56 5.32 -1.96
CA LEU A 198 -9.23 6.26 -1.07
C LEU A 198 -8.74 7.67 -1.38
N THR A 199 -9.62 8.53 -1.89
CA THR A 199 -9.28 9.92 -2.20
C THR A 199 -9.52 10.83 -0.99
N VAL A 200 -8.45 11.46 -0.48
CA VAL A 200 -8.46 12.36 0.67
C VAL A 200 -7.84 13.72 0.34
N ASN A 201 -8.04 14.70 1.23
CA ASN A 201 -7.31 15.95 1.16
C ASN A 201 -5.82 15.70 1.50
N ARG A 202 -4.88 16.36 0.80
CA ARG A 202 -3.45 16.27 1.09
C ARG A 202 -3.08 17.12 2.31
N VAL A 203 -3.55 16.68 3.47
CA VAL A 203 -3.28 17.23 4.80
C VAL A 203 -3.08 16.07 5.78
N GLY A 204 -2.65 16.34 7.01
CA GLY A 204 -2.66 15.31 8.05
C GLY A 204 -4.09 14.83 8.33
N GLY A 205 -4.24 13.53 8.58
CA GLY A 205 -5.54 12.89 8.80
C GLY A 205 -5.44 11.49 9.35
N ALA A 206 -6.58 10.81 9.40
CA ALA A 206 -6.71 9.45 9.87
C ALA A 206 -7.73 8.68 9.04
N PHE A 207 -7.53 7.38 8.93
CA PHE A 207 -8.57 6.45 8.49
C PHE A 207 -8.56 5.22 9.39
N HIS A 208 -9.71 4.59 9.56
CA HIS A 208 -9.82 3.41 10.40
C HIS A 208 -10.80 2.39 9.84
N ILE A 209 -10.54 1.13 10.16
CA ILE A 209 -11.43 0.01 9.90
C ILE A 209 -11.83 -0.58 11.24
N ALA A 210 -13.12 -0.50 11.56
CA ALA A 210 -13.65 -0.97 12.83
C ALA A 210 -14.95 -1.75 12.64
N PRO A 211 -15.32 -2.65 13.57
CA PRO A 211 -16.61 -3.31 13.55
C PRO A 211 -17.73 -2.33 13.97
N GLY A 212 -18.92 -2.54 13.43
CA GLY A 212 -20.11 -1.74 13.71
C GLY A 212 -20.37 -0.66 12.65
N HIS A 213 -21.57 -0.08 12.73
CA HIS A 213 -21.96 1.04 11.88
C HIS A 213 -21.45 2.35 12.50
N SER A 214 -20.76 3.13 11.68
CA SER A 214 -20.27 4.46 12.04
C SER A 214 -21.36 5.52 11.88
N TYR A 215 -21.43 6.47 12.80
CA TYR A 215 -22.29 7.64 12.70
C TYR A 215 -21.63 8.85 13.38
N THR A 216 -21.97 10.05 12.90
CA THR A 216 -21.49 11.31 13.48
C THR A 216 -22.62 11.99 14.23
N GLU A 217 -22.42 12.32 15.50
CA GLU A 217 -23.33 13.11 16.32
C GLU A 217 -22.54 14.20 17.05
N ASN A 218 -22.99 15.46 16.97
CA ASN A 218 -22.32 16.61 17.60
C ASN A 218 -20.81 16.73 17.30
N HIS A 219 -20.41 16.49 16.04
CA HIS A 219 -18.99 16.46 15.60
C HIS A 219 -18.14 15.35 16.23
N ALA A 220 -18.73 14.44 16.99
CA ALA A 220 -18.08 13.23 17.50
C ALA A 220 -18.45 12.02 16.64
N HIS A 221 -17.45 11.17 16.39
CA HIS A 221 -17.58 9.96 15.57
C HIS A 221 -17.78 8.74 16.47
N PHE A 222 -18.88 8.01 16.27
CA PHE A 222 -19.25 6.86 17.07
C PHE A 222 -19.41 5.61 16.22
N HIS A 223 -19.24 4.45 16.85
CA HIS A 223 -19.57 3.15 16.28
C HIS A 223 -20.60 2.46 17.18
N SER A 224 -21.71 1.99 16.59
CA SER A 224 -22.72 1.23 17.34
C SER A 224 -22.46 -0.28 17.24
N PHE A 225 -22.36 -0.94 18.40
CA PHE A 225 -22.26 -2.40 18.54
C PHE A 225 -23.58 -3.03 18.97
N GLN A 226 -24.65 -2.27 19.01
CA GLN A 226 -25.90 -2.70 19.62
C GLN A 226 -26.49 -3.95 18.93
N SER A 227 -26.33 -4.07 17.62
CA SER A 227 -26.73 -5.24 16.83
C SER A 227 -25.77 -6.44 16.94
N LEU A 228 -24.57 -6.21 17.46
CA LEU A 228 -23.50 -7.20 17.59
C LEU A 228 -23.54 -7.92 18.94
N GLY A 229 -24.02 -7.27 20.01
CA GLY A 229 -24.06 -7.86 21.35
C GLY A 229 -22.66 -8.04 21.97
N PRO A 230 -22.48 -8.89 22.99
CA PRO A 230 -21.20 -9.07 23.69
C PRO A 230 -20.22 -9.97 22.91
N VAL A 231 -19.93 -9.60 21.66
CA VAL A 231 -18.99 -10.33 20.81
C VAL A 231 -17.60 -9.70 20.97
N GLN A 232 -16.61 -10.52 21.32
CA GLN A 232 -15.21 -10.10 21.28
C GLN A 232 -14.69 -10.26 19.84
N PHE A 233 -14.12 -9.19 19.29
CA PHE A 233 -13.64 -9.18 17.90
C PHE A 233 -12.16 -9.55 17.84
N ASN A 234 -11.81 -10.52 17.01
CA ASN A 234 -10.42 -10.77 16.65
C ASN A 234 -10.05 -9.84 15.49
N VAL A 235 -9.29 -8.78 15.79
CA VAL A 235 -8.84 -7.79 14.77
C VAL A 235 -7.49 -8.17 14.15
N SER A 236 -7.13 -9.47 14.16
CA SER A 236 -5.96 -9.94 13.43
C SER A 236 -6.12 -9.64 11.95
N HIS A 237 -5.06 -9.08 11.37
CA HIS A 237 -5.10 -8.53 10.03
C HIS A 237 -3.76 -8.66 9.33
N SER A 238 -3.81 -8.52 8.01
CA SER A 238 -2.65 -8.45 7.15
C SER A 238 -2.78 -7.24 6.23
N ILE A 239 -1.65 -6.57 6.00
CA ILE A 239 -1.54 -5.45 5.09
C ILE A 239 -0.79 -5.99 3.88
N GLY A 240 -1.50 -6.16 2.77
CA GLY A 240 -0.91 -6.57 1.50
C GLY A 240 -0.08 -5.42 0.93
N GLU A 241 -0.74 -4.28 0.74
CA GLU A 241 -0.13 -3.06 0.23
C GLU A 241 -0.78 -1.84 0.88
N LEU A 242 0.03 -0.85 1.26
CA LEU A 242 -0.44 0.46 1.69
C LEU A 242 0.48 1.53 1.11
N ARG A 243 -0.05 2.39 0.23
CA ARG A 243 0.71 3.48 -0.38
C ARG A 243 -0.08 4.77 -0.50
N PHE A 244 0.65 5.87 -0.56
CA PHE A 244 0.12 7.24 -0.56
C PHE A 244 0.51 7.95 -1.85
N GLY A 245 -0.32 7.78 -2.88
CA GLY A 245 -0.08 8.22 -4.25
C GLY A 245 0.40 7.10 -5.18
N ASP A 246 0.91 7.50 -6.34
CA ASP A 246 1.40 6.57 -7.35
C ASP A 246 2.73 5.92 -6.96
N SER A 247 2.96 4.68 -7.41
CA SER A 247 4.23 4.00 -7.15
C SER A 247 5.32 4.48 -8.11
N TYR A 248 6.57 4.47 -7.65
CA TYR A 248 7.75 4.66 -8.49
C TYR A 248 8.74 3.48 -8.36
N PRO A 249 9.60 3.25 -9.37
CA PRO A 249 10.59 2.17 -9.33
C PRO A 249 11.48 2.23 -8.09
N GLY A 250 11.56 1.11 -7.36
CA GLY A 250 12.38 1.00 -6.15
C GLY A 250 11.73 1.59 -4.88
N GLN A 251 10.48 2.05 -4.95
CA GLN A 251 9.72 2.41 -3.75
C GLN A 251 9.51 1.19 -2.85
N VAL A 252 9.74 1.38 -1.55
CA VAL A 252 9.49 0.36 -0.53
C VAL A 252 8.58 0.99 0.53
N ASN A 253 7.41 0.38 0.75
CA ASN A 253 6.48 0.83 1.78
C ASN A 253 6.66 -0.03 3.04
N PRO A 254 6.86 0.56 4.23
CA PRO A 254 7.18 -0.20 5.45
C PRO A 254 6.14 -1.22 5.92
N LEU A 255 4.87 -1.09 5.53
CA LEU A 255 3.79 -1.96 5.99
C LEU A 255 3.38 -3.03 4.97
N ASP A 256 3.95 -3.03 3.77
CA ASP A 256 3.61 -4.01 2.74
C ASP A 256 3.99 -5.43 3.20
N GLY A 257 3.08 -6.38 2.97
CA GLY A 257 3.23 -7.78 3.37
C GLY A 257 3.23 -8.04 4.88
N THR A 258 2.89 -7.07 5.73
CA THR A 258 2.90 -7.25 7.19
C THR A 258 1.68 -8.01 7.69
N LYS A 259 1.84 -8.77 8.78
CA LYS A 259 0.76 -9.53 9.45
C LYS A 259 0.79 -9.24 10.94
N MET A 260 -0.36 -8.87 11.50
CA MET A 260 -0.54 -8.64 12.92
C MET A 260 -1.52 -9.64 13.50
N ALA A 261 -1.04 -10.43 14.45
CA ALA A 261 -1.87 -11.35 15.22
C ALA A 261 -2.19 -10.73 16.58
N VAL A 262 -3.43 -10.93 17.02
CA VAL A 262 -3.97 -10.29 18.22
C VAL A 262 -4.08 -11.30 19.34
N GLN A 263 -3.40 -11.04 20.47
CA GLN A 263 -3.63 -11.73 21.75
C GLN A 263 -3.56 -10.70 22.88
N PRO A 264 -4.64 -10.40 23.64
CA PRO A 264 -6.00 -10.98 23.65
C PRO A 264 -6.98 -10.36 22.63
N HIS A 265 -8.14 -11.00 22.41
CA HIS A 265 -9.25 -10.51 21.57
C HIS A 265 -9.71 -9.09 21.97
N SER A 266 -10.24 -8.33 20.99
CA SER A 266 -10.69 -6.93 21.11
C SER A 266 -9.56 -5.96 21.49
N GLN A 267 -8.67 -5.71 20.52
CA GLN A 267 -7.62 -4.69 20.62
C GLN A 267 -7.88 -3.53 19.67
N MET A 268 -7.40 -2.35 20.06
CA MET A 268 -7.24 -1.19 19.20
C MET A 268 -5.80 -1.19 18.68
N PHE A 269 -5.60 -1.35 17.38
CA PHE A 269 -4.31 -1.21 16.72
C PHE A 269 -4.19 0.18 16.13
N ILE A 270 -3.12 0.89 16.46
CA ILE A 270 -2.92 2.26 16.00
C ILE A 270 -1.56 2.35 15.33
N TYR A 271 -1.60 2.65 14.05
CA TYR A 271 -0.46 2.97 13.19
C TYR A 271 -0.26 4.48 13.14
N TYR A 272 0.97 4.91 13.35
CA TYR A 272 1.39 6.29 13.13
C TYR A 272 2.32 6.33 11.92
N LEU A 273 1.90 7.07 10.91
CA LEU A 273 2.57 7.19 9.62
C LEU A 273 3.10 8.61 9.47
N LYS A 274 4.39 8.74 9.13
CA LYS A 274 4.97 10.04 8.76
C LYS A 274 5.28 10.02 7.28
N LEU A 275 4.46 10.73 6.52
CA LEU A 275 4.56 10.83 5.06
C LEU A 275 5.60 11.87 4.70
N VAL A 276 6.41 11.55 3.70
CA VAL A 276 7.39 12.44 3.09
C VAL A 276 7.02 12.58 1.61
N PRO A 277 6.50 13.75 1.20
CA PRO A 277 6.30 14.09 -0.20
C PRO A 277 7.56 13.79 -1.02
N THR A 278 7.39 13.11 -2.14
CA THR A 278 8.47 12.64 -3.01
C THR A 278 8.13 12.95 -4.46
N MET A 279 9.10 13.51 -5.17
CA MET A 279 9.01 13.79 -6.59
C MET A 279 10.03 12.91 -7.31
N TYR A 280 9.56 11.97 -8.12
CA TYR A 280 10.41 11.06 -8.89
C TYR A 280 10.47 11.47 -10.36
N THR A 281 11.68 11.53 -10.91
CA THR A 281 11.94 11.78 -12.33
C THR A 281 12.84 10.66 -12.87
N GLY A 282 12.31 9.86 -13.79
CA GLY A 282 13.03 8.76 -14.45
C GLY A 282 14.07 9.24 -15.46
N ILE A 283 14.86 8.30 -15.99
CA ILE A 283 15.95 8.55 -16.95
C ILE A 283 15.43 9.17 -18.25
N ASN A 284 14.25 8.73 -18.69
CA ASN A 284 13.59 9.26 -19.87
C ASN A 284 12.94 10.59 -19.52
N ARG A 285 13.56 11.72 -19.87
CA ARG A 285 13.00 13.07 -19.63
C ARG A 285 11.63 13.33 -20.28
N ASN A 286 11.16 12.43 -21.15
CA ASN A 286 9.82 12.46 -21.73
C ASN A 286 8.76 11.77 -20.86
N GLU A 287 9.19 11.06 -19.81
CA GLU A 287 8.31 10.44 -18.81
C GLU A 287 7.89 11.49 -17.79
N SER A 288 6.59 11.58 -17.52
CA SER A 288 6.02 12.56 -16.60
C SER A 288 6.60 12.37 -15.19
N THR A 289 6.99 13.47 -14.55
CA THR A 289 7.36 13.49 -13.13
C THR A 289 6.23 12.93 -12.28
N VAL A 290 6.53 11.95 -11.43
CA VAL A 290 5.57 11.34 -10.51
C VAL A 290 5.64 12.05 -9.17
N ILE A 291 4.50 12.53 -8.68
CA ILE A 291 4.36 13.11 -7.34
C ILE A 291 3.68 12.07 -6.46
N THR A 292 4.36 11.66 -5.40
CA THR A 292 3.92 10.59 -4.50
C THR A 292 4.44 10.84 -3.09
N ASN A 293 4.24 9.89 -2.18
CA ASN A 293 4.76 9.97 -0.82
C ASN A 293 5.44 8.66 -0.45
N GLN A 294 6.61 8.80 0.16
CA GLN A 294 7.20 7.76 0.99
C GLN A 294 6.62 7.90 2.40
N TYR A 295 6.71 6.86 3.23
CA TYR A 295 6.37 7.01 4.64
C TYR A 295 7.23 6.13 5.53
N SER A 296 7.33 6.52 6.80
CA SER A 296 7.76 5.65 7.88
C SER A 296 6.56 5.28 8.74
N ALA A 297 6.60 4.11 9.37
CA ALA A 297 5.51 3.59 10.18
C ALA A 297 5.99 3.14 11.56
N THR A 298 5.24 3.51 12.59
CA THR A 298 5.30 2.88 13.90
C THR A 298 3.89 2.42 14.28
N TRP A 299 3.79 1.47 15.20
CA TRP A 299 2.49 0.97 15.62
C TRP A 299 2.51 0.57 17.10
N HIS A 300 1.32 0.59 17.70
CA HIS A 300 1.09 0.04 19.03
C HIS A 300 -0.31 -0.55 19.09
N SER A 301 -0.52 -1.49 20.01
CA SER A 301 -1.84 -2.02 20.31
C SER A 301 -2.18 -1.84 21.78
N LYS A 302 -3.47 -1.66 22.07
CA LYS A 302 -4.01 -1.66 23.42
C LYS A 302 -5.26 -2.52 23.49
N GLY A 303 -5.45 -3.22 24.60
CA GLY A 303 -6.71 -3.92 24.87
C GLY A 303 -7.86 -2.92 25.06
N THR A 304 -9.02 -3.22 24.49
CA THR A 304 -10.23 -2.40 24.67
C THR A 304 -11.28 -3.26 25.38
N PRO A 305 -11.41 -3.18 26.72
CA PRO A 305 -12.53 -3.80 27.39
C PRO A 305 -13.83 -3.19 26.83
N LEU A 306 -14.74 -4.04 26.35
CA LEU A 306 -16.05 -3.64 25.80
C LEU A 306 -16.98 -3.00 26.87
N SER A 307 -16.51 -2.91 28.11
CA SER A 307 -17.19 -2.33 29.26
C SER A 307 -17.06 -0.81 29.26
N GLY A 308 -17.83 -0.12 28.42
CA GLY A 308 -18.41 1.23 28.64
C GLY A 308 -17.56 2.45 29.05
N ASP A 309 -16.31 2.30 29.48
CA ASP A 309 -15.53 3.33 30.18
C ASP A 309 -14.69 4.21 29.23
N GLY A 310 -15.05 4.25 27.95
CA GLY A 310 -14.41 5.15 26.97
C GLY A 310 -12.95 4.82 26.62
N GLN A 311 -12.46 3.60 26.88
CA GLN A 311 -11.05 3.24 26.67
C GLN A 311 -10.63 2.97 25.21
N GLY A 312 -11.52 3.19 24.25
CA GLY A 312 -11.27 3.03 22.81
C GLY A 312 -12.07 1.88 22.21
N LEU A 313 -11.93 1.72 20.90
CA LEU A 313 -12.72 0.79 20.10
C LEU A 313 -11.84 -0.32 19.51
N PRO A 314 -12.28 -1.59 19.48
CA PRO A 314 -11.56 -2.60 18.72
C PRO A 314 -11.56 -2.23 17.24
N GLY A 315 -10.40 -2.29 16.60
CA GLY A 315 -10.23 -1.92 15.20
C GLY A 315 -8.78 -1.61 14.85
N ILE A 316 -8.56 -1.24 13.60
CA ILE A 316 -7.26 -0.81 13.07
C ILE A 316 -7.36 0.66 12.64
N PHE A 317 -6.45 1.50 13.13
CA PHE A 317 -6.49 2.95 13.00
C PHE A 317 -5.16 3.41 12.41
N PHE A 318 -5.20 4.22 11.35
CA PHE A 318 -4.04 4.75 10.66
C PHE A 318 -4.05 6.26 10.76
N ASN A 319 -3.17 6.81 11.59
CA ASN A 319 -2.96 8.26 11.70
C ASN A 319 -1.76 8.63 10.85
N TYR A 320 -1.92 9.60 9.96
CA TYR A 320 -0.85 10.05 9.07
C TYR A 320 -0.64 11.56 9.13
N GLU A 321 0.62 11.97 9.11
CA GLU A 321 1.04 13.37 9.04
C GLU A 321 2.02 13.56 7.89
N ILE A 322 1.91 14.70 7.20
CA ILE A 322 2.77 15.04 6.06
C ILE A 322 3.91 15.95 6.54
N ALA A 323 5.14 15.55 6.28
CA ALA A 323 6.33 16.33 6.60
C ALA A 323 6.42 17.60 5.73
N PRO A 324 6.92 18.73 6.26
CA PRO A 324 7.05 20.00 5.53
C PRO A 324 8.26 20.03 4.58
N LEU A 325 8.66 18.88 4.02
CA LEU A 325 9.81 18.72 3.14
C LEU A 325 9.46 17.80 1.98
N LEU A 326 10.12 18.00 0.85
CA LEU A 326 9.92 17.27 -0.39
C LEU A 326 11.25 16.65 -0.83
N VAL A 327 11.24 15.33 -1.06
CA VAL A 327 12.41 14.60 -1.55
C VAL A 327 12.32 14.49 -3.07
N LYS A 328 13.26 15.11 -3.77
CA LYS A 328 13.38 14.98 -5.22
C LYS A 328 14.36 13.85 -5.55
N ILE A 329 13.86 12.83 -6.24
CA ILE A 329 14.63 11.69 -6.72
C ILE A 329 14.76 11.83 -8.24
N THR A 330 15.99 11.99 -8.73
CA THR A 330 16.28 12.05 -10.16
C THR A 330 17.18 10.87 -10.54
N GLU A 331 16.76 10.08 -11.51
CA GLU A 331 17.58 9.01 -12.06
C GLU A 331 18.50 9.51 -13.15
N GLU A 332 19.80 9.25 -12.99
CA GLU A 332 20.85 9.64 -13.92
C GLU A 332 21.68 8.42 -14.33
N LYS A 333 22.15 8.40 -15.57
CA LYS A 333 23.13 7.40 -16.02
C LYS A 333 24.51 7.73 -15.45
N ASN A 334 25.24 6.70 -15.03
CA ASN A 334 26.63 6.84 -14.59
C ASN A 334 27.55 7.14 -15.79
N PHE A 335 27.68 8.42 -16.17
CA PHE A 335 28.56 8.81 -17.28
C PHE A 335 30.05 8.88 -16.88
N LEU A 336 30.35 8.94 -15.57
CA LEU A 336 31.68 9.27 -15.05
C LEU A 336 32.65 8.08 -14.91
N SER A 337 32.20 6.82 -15.01
CA SER A 337 33.12 5.67 -14.85
C SER A 337 33.89 5.30 -16.13
N PHE A 338 33.42 5.76 -17.30
CA PHE A 338 34.07 5.45 -18.58
C PHE A 338 35.38 6.23 -18.80
N SER A 339 35.46 7.46 -18.29
CA SER A 339 36.64 8.32 -18.44
C SER A 339 37.87 7.81 -17.70
N SER A 340 37.70 7.24 -16.51
CA SER A 340 38.81 6.72 -15.70
C SER A 340 39.40 5.44 -16.29
N VAL A 341 38.58 4.62 -16.96
CA VAL A 341 39.03 3.36 -17.59
C VAL A 341 39.69 3.63 -18.94
N GLN A 342 39.21 4.59 -19.72
CA GLN A 342 39.87 4.92 -20.98
C GLN A 342 41.30 5.42 -20.75
N GLN A 343 41.52 6.21 -19.68
CA GLN A 343 42.86 6.63 -19.25
C GLN A 343 43.71 5.44 -18.77
N ASN A 344 43.18 4.61 -17.86
CA ASN A 344 43.94 3.47 -17.32
C ASN A 344 44.20 2.36 -18.36
N CYS A 345 43.29 2.11 -19.31
CA CYS A 345 43.52 1.17 -20.40
C CYS A 345 44.52 1.72 -21.42
N LEU A 346 44.52 3.03 -21.68
CA LEU A 346 45.57 3.66 -22.49
C LEU A 346 46.93 3.56 -21.79
N ASP A 347 47.00 3.83 -20.48
CA ASP A 347 48.25 3.78 -19.72
C ASP A 347 48.81 2.34 -19.62
N VAL A 348 47.97 1.33 -19.40
CA VAL A 348 48.38 -0.10 -19.39
C VAL A 348 48.80 -0.59 -20.79
N CYS A 349 48.15 -0.09 -21.86
CA CYS A 349 48.57 -0.43 -23.23
C CYS A 349 49.85 0.29 -23.67
N VAL A 350 50.18 1.44 -23.08
CA VAL A 350 51.43 2.18 -23.34
C VAL A 350 52.60 1.57 -22.59
N GLU A 351 52.42 1.12 -21.34
CA GLU A 351 53.50 0.44 -20.57
C GLU A 351 53.92 -0.92 -21.16
N ASP A 352 53.02 -1.66 -21.82
CA ASP A 352 53.36 -2.90 -22.55
C ASP A 352 54.20 -2.64 -23.81
N SER A 353 54.28 -1.39 -24.30
CA SER A 353 55.12 -1.02 -25.44
C SER A 353 56.54 -0.54 -25.06
N ASP A 354 56.75 -0.14 -23.81
CA ASP A 354 58.04 0.37 -23.31
C ASP A 354 58.89 -0.67 -22.55
N PHE A 355 58.34 -1.83 -22.17
CA PHE A 355 59.10 -2.92 -21.52
C PHE A 355 59.99 -3.75 -22.46
N GLY A 356 60.23 -3.27 -23.68
CA GLY A 356 61.08 -3.91 -24.70
C GLY A 356 62.45 -3.26 -24.92
N VAL A 357 62.83 -2.24 -24.15
CA VAL A 357 64.15 -1.58 -24.27
C VAL A 357 64.86 -1.60 -22.91
N SER A 358 65.50 -2.73 -22.61
CA SER A 358 66.64 -2.86 -21.67
C SER A 358 67.40 -4.14 -21.98
#